data_AF-A0A1G5RJ19-F1
#
_entry.id   AF-A0A1G5RJ19-F1
#
_cell.length_a   1.000
_cell.length_b   1.000
_cell.length_c   1.000
_cell.angle_alpha   90.00
_cell.angle_beta   90.00
_cell.angle_gamma   90.00
#
_symmetry.space_group_name_H-M   'P 1'
#
loop_
_entity.id
_entity.type
_entity.pdbx_description
1 polymer ?
#
loop_
_entity_poly.entity_id
_entity_poly.type
_entity_poly.pdbx_seq_one_letter_code
_entity_poly.pdbx_strand_id
1 'polypeptide(L)'
;MIGWLMLLISPLTPIWSDRIAGVLLPAILSLGYLLLLIIPASASGGGFGTLAEVIVLFSYEQAALTGWVHFLAFDLFIGAWVCRKARSEGINFMLVLPCLPVIFLFGPAGFIAFQAVRAVRNWSRSE
;
A
#
# COMPACT_ATOMS: atom_id res chain seq x y z
N MET A 1 -8.76 4.44 6.53
CA MET A 1 -8.81 3.58 7.73
C MET A 1 -9.72 2.36 7.57
N ILE A 2 -10.93 2.50 7.04
CA ILE A 2 -11.87 1.37 6.82
C ILE A 2 -11.23 0.21 6.04
N GLY A 3 -10.51 0.50 4.95
CA GLY A 3 -9.81 -0.53 4.17
C GLY A 3 -8.83 -1.36 5.01
N TRP A 4 -8.06 -0.74 5.89
CA TRP A 4 -7.13 -1.43 6.78
C TRP A 4 -7.84 -2.32 7.81
N LEU A 5 -8.93 -1.83 8.40
CA LEU A 5 -9.75 -2.66 9.30
C LEU A 5 -10.29 -3.90 8.59
N MET A 6 -10.71 -3.76 7.32
CA MET A 6 -11.13 -4.90 6.50
C MET A 6 -10.00 -5.88 6.16
N LEU A 7 -8.74 -5.42 6.12
CA LEU A 7 -7.59 -6.31 5.97
C LEU A 7 -7.29 -7.10 7.24
N LEU A 8 -7.51 -6.51 8.43
CA LEU A 8 -7.32 -7.20 9.71
C LEU A 8 -8.32 -8.35 9.91
N ILE A 9 -9.54 -8.20 9.42
CA ILE A 9 -10.58 -9.25 9.45
C ILE A 9 -10.65 -10.07 8.15
N SER A 10 -9.63 -9.97 7.30
CA SER A 10 -9.59 -10.62 5.99
C SER A 10 -9.80 -12.15 6.04
N PRO A 11 -9.36 -12.90 7.07
CA PRO A 11 -9.67 -14.33 7.18
C PRO A 11 -11.17 -14.64 7.31
N LEU A 12 -11.94 -13.73 7.92
CA LEU A 12 -13.37 -13.89 8.15
C LEU A 12 -14.21 -13.42 6.95
N THR A 13 -13.73 -12.41 6.23
CA THR A 13 -14.48 -11.79 5.13
C THR A 13 -13.61 -11.60 3.87
N PRO A 14 -13.02 -12.67 3.30
CA PRO A 14 -12.00 -12.57 2.26
C PRO A 14 -12.49 -11.86 0.99
N ILE A 15 -13.73 -12.16 0.54
CA ILE A 15 -14.32 -11.56 -0.66
C ILE A 15 -14.50 -10.04 -0.50
N TRP A 16 -15.00 -9.60 0.64
CA TRP A 16 -15.24 -8.18 0.92
C TRP A 16 -13.93 -7.43 1.13
N SER A 17 -12.98 -8.04 1.83
CA SER A 17 -11.62 -7.53 2.00
C SER A 17 -10.98 -7.25 0.62
N ASP A 18 -11.10 -8.19 -0.32
CA ASP A 18 -10.53 -8.05 -1.66
C ASP A 18 -11.25 -7.00 -2.52
N ARG A 19 -12.58 -7.01 -2.52
CA ARG A 19 -13.36 -6.06 -3.31
C ARG A 19 -13.21 -4.63 -2.81
N ILE A 20 -13.29 -4.42 -1.50
CA ILE A 20 -13.27 -3.07 -0.93
C ILE A 20 -11.84 -2.57 -0.74
N ALA A 21 -11.03 -3.27 0.05
CA ALA A 21 -9.67 -2.84 0.34
C ALA A 21 -8.70 -3.10 -0.83
N GLY A 22 -8.97 -4.12 -1.65
CA GLY A 22 -8.09 -4.46 -2.78
C GLY A 22 -8.42 -3.79 -4.11
N VAL A 23 -9.64 -3.31 -4.32
CA VAL A 23 -10.07 -2.74 -5.60
C VAL A 23 -10.75 -1.38 -5.43
N LEU A 24 -11.90 -1.33 -4.75
CA LEU A 24 -12.73 -0.13 -4.70
C LEU A 24 -12.00 1.07 -4.08
N LEU A 25 -11.43 0.91 -2.88
CA LEU A 25 -10.74 1.99 -2.18
C LEU A 25 -9.45 2.42 -2.90
N PRO A 26 -8.54 1.51 -3.31
CA PRO A 26 -7.38 1.89 -4.11
C PRO A 26 -7.76 2.58 -5.42
N ALA A 27 -8.83 2.14 -6.10
CA ALA A 27 -9.29 2.76 -7.35
C ALA A 27 -9.80 4.18 -7.12
N ILE A 28 -10.61 4.41 -6.08
CA ILE A 28 -11.10 5.75 -5.71
C ILE A 28 -9.93 6.68 -5.37
N LEU A 29 -8.97 6.21 -4.56
CA LEU A 29 -7.79 6.98 -4.19
C LEU A 29 -6.91 7.28 -5.42
N SER A 30 -6.74 6.30 -6.31
CA SER A 30 -5.98 6.48 -7.56
C SER A 30 -6.64 7.47 -8.50
N LEU A 31 -7.98 7.47 -8.59
CA LEU A 31 -8.72 8.48 -9.35
C LEU A 31 -8.52 9.87 -8.74
N GLY A 32 -8.62 9.99 -7.41
CA GLY A 32 -8.31 11.24 -6.70
C GLY A 32 -6.88 11.73 -6.96
N TYR A 33 -5.90 10.83 -6.95
CA TYR A 33 -4.51 11.13 -7.30
C TYR A 33 -4.37 11.66 -8.72
N LEU A 34 -5.01 11.03 -9.72
CA LEU A 34 -4.98 11.49 -11.11
C LEU A 34 -5.62 12.88 -11.27
N LEU A 35 -6.71 13.14 -10.55
CA LEU A 35 -7.34 14.47 -10.53
C LEU A 35 -6.41 15.51 -9.93
N LEU A 36 -5.71 15.19 -8.83
CA LEU A 36 -4.74 16.11 -8.21
C LEU A 36 -3.55 16.44 -9.13
N LEU A 37 -3.13 15.50 -9.98
CA LEU A 37 -2.06 15.73 -10.95
C LEU A 37 -2.43 16.71 -12.06
N ILE A 38 -3.69 16.73 -12.50
CA ILE A 38 -4.13 17.56 -13.63
C ILE A 38 -4.65 18.94 -13.21
N ILE A 39 -4.98 19.13 -11.93
CA ILE A 39 -5.39 20.43 -11.40
C ILE A 39 -4.17 21.36 -11.33
N PRO A 40 -4.20 22.53 -12.01
CA PRO A 40 -3.06 23.45 -12.02
C PRO A 40 -2.69 23.91 -10.61
N ALA A 41 -1.41 23.80 -10.27
CA ALA A 41 -0.87 24.32 -9.02
C ALA A 41 -0.75 25.85 -9.08
N SER A 42 -1.05 26.54 -7.98
CA SER A 42 -0.80 27.98 -7.83
C SER A 42 0.70 28.32 -7.80
N ALA A 43 1.53 27.38 -7.36
CA ALA A 43 2.99 27.44 -7.41
C ALA A 43 3.53 26.04 -7.75
N SER A 44 4.56 25.98 -8.59
CA SER A 44 5.17 24.72 -9.03
C SER A 44 6.69 24.86 -9.11
N GLY A 45 7.39 23.76 -8.82
CA GLY A 45 8.84 23.68 -8.80
C GLY A 45 9.29 22.33 -8.24
N GLY A 46 10.59 22.03 -8.35
CA GLY A 46 11.13 20.75 -7.94
C GLY A 46 10.87 19.62 -8.96
N GLY A 47 11.08 18.39 -8.53
CA GLY A 47 11.09 17.21 -9.40
C GLY A 47 11.62 15.98 -8.71
N PHE A 48 11.79 14.89 -9.45
CA PHE A 48 12.31 13.61 -8.95
C PHE A 48 13.72 13.30 -9.47
N GLY A 49 14.40 14.26 -10.13
CA GLY A 49 15.73 14.06 -10.71
C GLY A 49 16.84 14.06 -9.67
N THR A 50 16.70 14.87 -8.61
CA THR A 50 17.64 14.93 -7.47
C THR A 50 16.92 15.03 -6.14
N LEU A 51 17.61 14.72 -5.03
CA LEU A 51 17.03 14.88 -3.68
C LEU A 51 16.65 16.35 -3.39
N ALA A 52 17.44 17.31 -3.86
CA ALA A 52 17.15 18.73 -3.70
C ALA A 52 15.84 19.11 -4.40
N GLU A 53 15.64 18.62 -5.62
CA GLU A 53 14.39 18.81 -6.36
C GLU A 53 13.18 18.17 -5.65
N VAL A 54 13.36 16.99 -5.04
CA VAL A 54 12.30 16.32 -4.28
C VAL A 54 11.91 17.15 -3.05
N ILE A 55 12.89 17.68 -2.32
CA ILE A 55 12.63 18.56 -1.16
C ILE A 55 11.83 19.79 -1.59
N VAL A 56 12.19 20.42 -2.70
CA VAL A 56 11.44 21.56 -3.24
C VAL A 56 10.03 21.13 -3.64
N LEU A 57 9.88 20.00 -4.34
CA LEU A 57 8.58 19.51 -4.79
C LEU A 57 7.63 19.27 -3.62
N PHE A 58 8.08 18.57 -2.58
CA PHE A 58 7.29 18.27 -1.39
C PHE A 58 7.10 19.45 -0.43
N SER A 59 7.71 20.61 -0.69
CA SER A 59 7.42 21.84 0.04
C SER A 59 6.08 22.48 -0.37
N TYR A 60 5.55 22.11 -1.55
CA TYR A 60 4.23 22.56 -2.01
C TYR A 60 3.12 21.65 -1.47
N GLU A 61 2.10 22.24 -0.84
CA GLU A 61 1.00 21.50 -0.22
C GLU A 61 0.27 20.58 -1.19
N GLN A 62 -0.01 21.02 -2.42
CA GLN A 62 -0.69 20.20 -3.42
C GLN A 62 0.15 18.98 -3.83
N ALA A 63 1.45 19.15 -4.00
CA ALA A 63 2.36 18.07 -4.33
C ALA A 63 2.50 17.08 -3.15
N ALA A 64 2.61 17.59 -1.92
CA ALA A 64 2.63 16.78 -0.70
C ALA A 64 1.33 15.97 -0.54
N LEU A 65 0.15 16.59 -0.76
CA LEU A 65 -1.14 15.90 -0.77
C LEU A 65 -1.20 14.83 -1.85
N THR A 66 -0.74 15.15 -3.07
CA THR A 66 -0.70 14.20 -4.19
C THR A 66 0.17 12.99 -3.85
N GLY A 67 1.36 13.21 -3.27
CA GLY A 67 2.23 12.15 -2.78
C GLY A 67 1.59 11.35 -1.64
N TRP A 68 0.89 12.01 -0.72
CA TRP A 68 0.20 11.33 0.37
C TRP A 68 -0.93 10.41 -0.12
N VAL A 69 -1.77 10.89 -1.05
CA VAL A 69 -2.82 10.08 -1.66
C VAL A 69 -2.23 8.90 -2.44
N HIS A 70 -1.09 9.11 -3.11
CA HIS A 70 -0.34 8.04 -3.77
C HIS A 70 0.07 6.95 -2.77
N PHE A 71 0.70 7.31 -1.65
CA PHE A 71 1.07 6.34 -0.61
C PHE A 71 -0.14 5.59 -0.06
N LEU A 72 -1.23 6.29 0.28
CA LEU A 72 -2.46 5.67 0.78
C LEU A 72 -3.05 4.65 -0.20
N ALA A 73 -3.05 4.96 -1.50
CA ALA A 73 -3.56 4.07 -2.53
C ALA A 73 -2.71 2.80 -2.67
N PHE A 74 -1.40 2.98 -2.84
CA PHE A 74 -0.48 1.87 -3.08
C PHE A 74 -0.29 1.00 -1.84
N ASP A 75 -0.14 1.57 -0.64
CA ASP A 75 0.06 0.78 0.58
C ASP A 75 -1.17 -0.08 0.88
N LEU A 76 -2.38 0.46 0.68
CA LEU A 76 -3.61 -0.30 0.84
C LEU A 76 -3.73 -1.42 -0.20
N PHE A 77 -3.38 -1.13 -1.46
CA PHE A 77 -3.36 -2.13 -2.53
C PHE A 77 -2.38 -3.27 -2.21
N ILE A 78 -1.16 -2.95 -1.76
CA ILE A 78 -0.15 -3.93 -1.36
C ILE A 78 -0.63 -4.73 -0.14
N GLY A 79 -1.21 -4.09 0.88
CA GLY A 79 -1.79 -4.79 2.02
C GLY A 79 -2.85 -5.81 1.61
N ALA A 80 -3.74 -5.43 0.70
CA ALA A 80 -4.75 -6.34 0.16
C ALA A 80 -4.16 -7.47 -0.68
N TRP A 81 -3.15 -7.16 -1.50
CA TRP A 81 -2.43 -8.16 -2.29
C TRP A 81 -1.73 -9.19 -1.38
N VAL A 82 -1.06 -8.73 -0.32
CA VAL A 82 -0.40 -9.61 0.67
C VAL A 82 -1.42 -10.56 1.32
N CYS A 83 -2.57 -10.05 1.76
CA CYS A 83 -3.64 -10.87 2.31
C CYS A 83 -4.15 -11.92 1.32
N ARG A 84 -4.40 -11.55 0.06
CA ARG A 84 -4.79 -12.49 -1.00
C ARG A 84 -3.74 -13.55 -1.24
N LYS A 85 -2.48 -13.12 -1.35
CA LYS A 85 -1.37 -13.98 -1.68
C LYS A 85 -1.14 -15.01 -0.58
N ALA A 86 -1.16 -14.57 0.68
CA ALA A 86 -1.10 -15.42 1.84
C ALA A 86 -2.20 -16.49 1.83
N ARG A 87 -3.46 -16.11 1.56
CA ARG A 87 -4.56 -17.08 1.43
C ARG A 87 -4.33 -18.07 0.29
N SER A 88 -3.94 -17.59 -0.89
CA SER A 88 -3.71 -18.46 -2.06
C SER A 88 -2.58 -19.47 -1.84
N GLU A 89 -1.62 -19.14 -0.98
CA GLU A 89 -0.50 -20.01 -0.66
C GLU A 89 -0.73 -20.82 0.61
N GLY A 90 -1.80 -20.57 1.37
CA GLY A 90 -2.07 -21.22 2.67
C GLY A 90 -1.15 -20.75 3.80
N ILE A 91 -0.63 -19.51 3.73
CA ILE A 91 0.16 -18.88 4.78
C ILE A 91 -0.76 -18.49 5.94
N ASN A 92 -0.37 -18.83 7.17
CA ASN A 92 -1.12 -18.44 8.36
C ASN A 92 -1.19 -16.91 8.46
N PHE A 93 -2.41 -16.38 8.63
CA PHE A 93 -2.65 -14.95 8.76
C PHE A 93 -1.90 -14.32 9.94
N MET A 94 -1.56 -15.09 10.99
CA MET A 94 -0.75 -14.60 12.11
C MET A 94 0.65 -14.12 11.69
N LEU A 95 1.21 -14.67 10.60
CA LEU A 95 2.48 -14.20 10.03
C LEU A 95 2.30 -12.94 9.15
N VAL A 96 1.09 -12.76 8.61
CA VAL A 96 0.73 -11.59 7.78
C VAL A 96 0.37 -10.39 8.64
N LEU A 97 -0.28 -10.63 9.77
CA LEU A 97 -0.77 -9.61 10.70
C LEU A 97 0.30 -8.57 11.08
N PRO A 98 1.55 -8.93 11.48
CA PRO A 98 2.58 -7.94 11.77
C PRO A 98 3.10 -7.21 10.51
N CYS A 99 2.94 -7.79 9.32
CA CYS A 99 3.34 -7.12 8.08
C CYS A 99 2.40 -5.95 7.74
N LEU A 100 1.10 -6.04 8.08
CA LEU A 100 0.11 -5.02 7.70
C LEU A 100 0.40 -3.63 8.30
N PRO A 101 0.69 -3.45 9.60
CA PRO A 101 1.11 -2.15 10.15
C PRO A 101 2.41 -1.63 9.54
N VAL A 102 3.35 -2.53 9.20
CA VAL A 102 4.61 -2.14 8.56
C VAL A 102 4.34 -1.69 7.12
N ILE A 103 3.43 -2.32 6.37
CA ILE A 103 3.01 -1.83 5.05
C ILE A 103 2.31 -0.47 5.20
N PHE A 104 1.48 -0.29 6.22
CA PHE A 104 0.76 0.97 6.44
C PHE A 104 1.67 2.16 6.72
N LEU A 105 2.77 1.97 7.45
CA LEU A 105 3.70 3.04 7.82
C LEU A 105 4.91 3.13 6.88
N PHE A 106 5.34 1.99 6.35
CA PHE A 106 6.59 1.78 5.63
C PHE A 106 6.37 0.79 4.48
N GLY A 107 5.44 1.08 3.57
CA GLY A 107 5.01 0.23 2.45
C GLY A 107 6.07 -0.76 1.92
N PRO A 108 7.23 -0.28 1.42
CA PRO A 108 8.29 -1.14 0.91
C PRO A 108 8.87 -2.12 1.95
N ALA A 109 9.10 -1.68 3.18
CA ALA A 109 9.62 -2.54 4.25
C ALA A 109 8.62 -3.63 4.63
N GLY A 110 7.33 -3.30 4.68
CA GLY A 110 6.28 -4.27 4.97
C GLY A 110 6.11 -5.31 3.85
N PHE A 111 6.27 -4.90 2.59
CA PHE A 111 6.32 -5.80 1.45
C PHE A 111 7.51 -6.77 1.56
N ILE A 112 8.71 -6.27 1.86
CA ILE A 112 9.91 -7.10 2.06
C ILE A 112 9.70 -8.08 3.23
N ALA A 113 9.11 -7.64 4.34
CA ALA A 113 8.81 -8.51 5.48
C ALA A 113 7.91 -9.67 5.08
N PHE A 114 6.86 -9.42 4.30
CA PHE A 114 5.99 -10.49 3.80
C PHE A 114 6.71 -11.44 2.82
N GLN A 115 7.57 -10.91 1.96
CA GLN A 115 8.38 -11.72 1.06
C GLN A 115 9.35 -12.64 1.84
N ALA A 116 9.93 -12.16 2.94
CA ALA A 116 10.75 -12.98 3.83
C ALA A 116 9.94 -14.12 4.47
N VAL A 117 8.73 -13.82 4.97
CA VAL A 117 7.79 -14.85 5.48
C VAL A 117 7.53 -15.93 4.43
N ARG A 118 7.27 -15.53 3.18
CA ARG A 118 7.05 -16.45 2.06
C ARG A 118 8.27 -17.32 1.78
N ALA A 119 9.47 -16.72 1.76
CA ALA A 119 10.71 -17.43 1.47
C ALA A 119 11.03 -18.50 2.53
N VAL A 120 10.96 -18.14 3.82
CA VAL A 120 11.22 -19.08 4.93
C VAL A 120 10.25 -20.25 4.90
N ARG A 121 8.97 -19.99 4.64
CA ARG A 121 7.96 -21.06 4.55
C ARG A 121 8.19 -22.00 3.37
N ASN A 122 8.55 -21.45 2.21
CA ASN A 122 8.78 -22.27 1.02
C ASN A 122 10.03 -23.14 1.19
N TRP A 123 11.08 -22.62 1.83
CA TRP A 123 12.28 -23.39 2.17
C TRP A 123 11.97 -24.57 3.10
N SER A 124 11.19 -24.33 4.17
CA SER A 124 10.77 -25.40 5.10
C SER A 124 9.87 -26.47 4.46
N ARG A 125 9.29 -26.24 3.27
CA ARG A 125 8.47 -27.23 2.55
C ARG A 125 9.26 -28.05 1.51
N SER A 126 10.49 -27.63 1.20
CA SER A 126 11.37 -28.34 0.26
C SER A 126 12.31 -29.33 0.94
N GLU A 127 12.43 -29.26 2.26
CA GLU A 127 13.06 -30.28 3.12
C GLU A 127 12.03 -31.33 3.55
#